data_AF-A0A921AUI9-F1
#
_entry.id   AF-A0A921AUI9-F1
#
_cell.length_a   1.000
_cell.length_b   1.000
_cell.length_c   1.000
_cell.angle_alpha   90.00
_cell.angle_beta   90.00
_cell.angle_gamma   90.00
#
_symmetry.space_group_name_H-M   'P 1'
#
loop_
_entity.id
_entity.type
_entity.pdbx_description
1 polymer ?
#
loop_
_entity_poly.entity_id
_entity_poly.type
_entity_poly.pdbx_seq_one_letter_code
_entity_poly.pdbx_strand_id
1 'polypeptide(L)'
;MKELPNRRHGIIKRVLVNCVLVALLIGLGVWCFDQGKTYKVILGNYAFTGQDGQEHPALEAVEVFIDGNDPVFLLEDDSGTGDATGRRHTMVIALLDENDKPMESRTVEFSIAELGEKLELNVAEYWLKAK
;
A
#
# COMPACT_ATOMS: atom_id res chain seq x y z
N MET A 1 -65.49 -5.16 3.44
CA MET A 1 -64.73 -5.81 2.36
C MET A 1 -63.29 -5.93 2.82
N LYS A 2 -62.76 -7.14 3.00
CA LYS A 2 -61.34 -7.37 3.34
C LYS A 2 -60.53 -7.14 2.07
N GLU A 3 -59.71 -6.10 2.04
CA GLU A 3 -58.77 -5.88 0.94
C GLU A 3 -57.84 -7.09 0.85
N LEU A 4 -57.87 -7.79 -0.27
CA LEU A 4 -56.93 -8.86 -0.56
C LEU A 4 -55.52 -8.23 -0.60
N PRO A 5 -54.55 -8.74 0.17
CA PRO A 5 -53.20 -8.20 0.17
C PRO A 5 -52.67 -8.22 -1.26
N ASN A 6 -52.39 -7.03 -1.78
CA ASN A 6 -52.06 -6.77 -3.17
C ASN A 6 -50.85 -7.64 -3.57
N ARG A 7 -51.08 -8.70 -4.34
CA ARG A 7 -50.06 -9.70 -4.77
C ARG A 7 -48.81 -9.04 -5.37
N ARG A 8 -48.98 -7.86 -5.98
CA ARG A 8 -47.91 -7.02 -6.53
C ARG A 8 -46.96 -6.45 -5.47
N HIS A 9 -47.46 -6.09 -4.29
CA HIS A 9 -46.64 -5.61 -3.17
C HIS A 9 -45.65 -6.69 -2.68
N GLY A 10 -46.07 -7.97 -2.68
CA GLY A 10 -45.19 -9.08 -2.32
C GLY A 10 -44.08 -9.31 -3.34
N ILE A 11 -44.40 -9.18 -4.64
CA ILE A 11 -43.43 -9.32 -5.73
C ILE A 11 -42.43 -8.15 -5.74
N ILE A 12 -42.90 -6.91 -5.60
CA ILE A 12 -42.05 -5.72 -5.56
C ILE A 12 -41.08 -5.76 -4.36
N LYS A 13 -41.56 -6.17 -3.17
CA LYS A 13 -40.70 -6.35 -2.00
C LYS A 13 -39.60 -7.38 -2.25
N ARG A 14 -39.92 -8.52 -2.88
CA ARG A 14 -38.92 -9.54 -3.22
C ARG A 14 -37.90 -9.05 -4.24
N VAL A 15 -38.33 -8.33 -5.27
CA VAL A 15 -37.43 -7.73 -6.27
C VAL A 15 -36.50 -6.72 -5.61
N LEU A 16 -37.02 -5.86 -4.74
CA LEU A 16 -36.22 -4.85 -4.05
C LEU A 16 -35.19 -5.49 -3.12
N VAL A 17 -35.58 -6.50 -2.34
CA VAL A 17 -34.64 -7.27 -1.50
C VAL A 17 -33.55 -7.92 -2.34
N ASN A 18 -33.90 -8.53 -3.48
CA ASN A 18 -32.92 -9.14 -4.37
C ASN A 18 -31.97 -8.09 -4.98
N CYS A 19 -32.46 -6.91 -5.37
CA CYS A 19 -31.60 -5.82 -5.84
C CYS A 19 -30.63 -5.34 -4.75
N VAL A 20 -31.08 -5.21 -3.51
CA VAL A 20 -30.21 -4.85 -2.37
C VAL A 20 -29.16 -5.93 -2.12
N LEU A 21 -29.54 -7.21 -2.15
CA LEU A 21 -28.59 -8.32 -2.01
C LEU A 21 -27.54 -8.31 -3.13
N VAL A 22 -27.95 -8.10 -4.38
CA VAL A 22 -27.02 -7.99 -5.51
C VAL A 22 -26.07 -6.79 -5.32
N ALA A 23 -26.58 -5.63 -4.91
CA ALA A 23 -25.75 -4.46 -4.63
C ALA A 23 -24.74 -4.72 -3.50
N LEU A 24 -25.14 -5.42 -2.44
CA LEU A 24 -24.25 -5.81 -1.34
C LEU A 24 -23.17 -6.80 -1.82
N LEU A 25 -23.52 -7.78 -2.65
CA LEU A 25 -22.55 -8.72 -3.23
C LEU A 25 -21.55 -8.02 -4.14
N ILE A 26 -21.99 -7.07 -4.96
CA ILE A 26 -21.10 -6.23 -5.78
C ILE A 26 -20.17 -5.41 -4.88
N GLY A 27 -20.71 -4.76 -3.84
CA GLY A 27 -19.91 -3.98 -2.89
C GLY A 27 -18.86 -4.84 -2.19
N LEU A 28 -19.22 -6.05 -1.78
CA LEU A 28 -18.29 -7.01 -1.18
C LEU A 28 -17.23 -7.47 -2.18
N GLY A 29 -17.59 -7.72 -3.43
CA GLY A 29 -16.65 -8.06 -4.51
C GLY A 29 -15.63 -6.95 -4.76
N VAL A 30 -16.08 -5.68 -4.82
CA VAL A 30 -15.20 -4.51 -4.96
C VAL A 30 -14.27 -4.40 -3.76
N TRP A 31 -14.78 -4.58 -2.54
CA TRP A 31 -13.95 -4.53 -1.34
C TRP A 31 -12.89 -5.63 -1.30
N CYS A 32 -13.25 -6.87 -1.64
CA CYS A 32 -12.29 -7.97 -1.75
C CYS A 32 -11.24 -7.71 -2.83
N PHE A 33 -11.63 -7.13 -3.97
CA PHE A 33 -10.69 -6.77 -5.03
C PHE A 33 -9.69 -5.72 -4.57
N ASP A 34 -10.15 -4.70 -3.84
CA ASP A 34 -9.32 -3.61 -3.32
C ASP A 34 -8.30 -4.09 -2.27
N GLN A 35 -8.66 -5.10 -1.46
CA GLN A 35 -7.76 -5.71 -0.48
C GLN A 35 -6.77 -6.70 -1.09
N GLY A 36 -7.18 -7.43 -2.13
CA GLY A 36 -6.37 -8.49 -2.74
C GLY A 36 -5.44 -8.03 -3.87
N LYS A 37 -5.44 -6.73 -4.21
CA LYS A 37 -4.62 -6.23 -5.31
C LYS A 37 -3.17 -6.07 -4.86
N THR A 38 -2.28 -6.78 -5.53
CA THR A 38 -0.83 -6.64 -5.36
C THR A 38 -0.28 -5.61 -6.34
N TYR A 39 0.56 -4.73 -5.81
CA TYR A 39 1.27 -3.68 -6.52
C TYR A 39 2.76 -3.99 -6.48
N LYS A 40 3.42 -3.84 -7.63
CA LYS A 40 4.88 -3.84 -7.69
C LYS A 40 5.35 -2.40 -7.48
N VAL A 41 5.96 -2.15 -6.32
CA VAL A 41 6.45 -0.84 -5.91
C VAL A 41 7.94 -0.76 -6.24
N ILE A 42 8.36 0.36 -6.83
CA ILE A 42 9.76 0.65 -7.10
C ILE A 42 10.34 1.34 -5.86
N LEU A 43 11.42 0.76 -5.34
CA LEU A 43 12.17 1.27 -4.20
C LEU A 43 13.47 1.85 -4.74
N GLY A 44 13.61 3.18 -4.72
CA GLY A 44 14.84 3.86 -5.10
C GLY A 44 15.61 4.32 -3.88
N ASN A 45 16.94 4.27 -3.93
CA ASN A 45 17.81 4.84 -2.92
C ASN A 45 18.69 5.92 -3.54
N TYR A 46 18.13 7.12 -3.67
CA TYR A 46 18.76 8.23 -4.40
C TYR A 46 18.92 9.45 -3.52
N ALA A 47 19.93 10.27 -3.82
CA ALA A 47 20.01 11.61 -3.28
C ALA A 47 18.77 12.42 -3.68
N PHE A 48 18.22 13.20 -2.75
CA PHE A 48 17.03 14.01 -2.99
C PHE A 48 17.12 15.36 -2.28
N THR A 49 16.40 16.33 -2.82
CA THR A 49 16.24 17.63 -2.17
C THR A 49 15.01 17.61 -1.27
N GLY A 50 15.21 17.83 0.02
CA GLY A 50 14.14 17.93 1.01
C GLY A 50 13.26 19.16 0.82
N GLN A 51 12.10 19.20 1.50
CA GLN A 51 11.19 20.35 1.46
C GLN A 51 11.80 21.64 2.05
N ASP A 52 12.83 21.49 2.85
CA ASP A 52 13.67 22.53 3.42
C ASP A 52 14.74 23.05 2.43
N GLY A 53 14.80 22.49 1.21
CA GLY A 53 15.74 22.87 0.16
C GLY A 53 17.16 22.34 0.37
N GLN A 54 17.37 21.48 1.37
CA GLN A 54 18.65 20.82 1.60
C GLN A 54 18.76 19.56 0.75
N GLU A 55 19.95 19.31 0.21
CA GLU A 55 20.25 18.05 -0.44
C GLU A 55 20.61 17.00 0.61
N HIS A 56 19.91 15.88 0.56
CA HIS A 56 20.17 14.71 1.37
C HIS A 56 20.79 13.62 0.48
N PRO A 57 21.94 13.06 0.87
CA PRO A 57 22.55 11.97 0.11
C PRO A 57 21.70 10.70 0.19
N ALA A 58 21.92 9.78 -0.74
CA ALA A 58 21.41 8.43 -0.65
C ALA A 58 21.99 7.72 0.59
N LEU A 59 21.33 6.63 1.01
CA LEU A 59 21.86 5.79 2.08
C LEU A 59 22.94 4.86 1.50
N GLU A 60 24.00 4.56 2.25
CA GLU A 60 25.14 3.77 1.75
C GLU A 60 24.74 2.33 1.39
N ALA A 61 24.12 1.63 2.33
CA ALA A 61 23.58 0.28 2.15
C ALA A 61 22.36 0.07 3.04
N VAL A 62 21.25 -0.37 2.46
CA VAL A 62 19.99 -0.59 3.18
C VAL A 62 19.28 -1.87 2.75
N GLU A 63 18.61 -2.48 3.70
CA GLU A 63 17.58 -3.50 3.45
C GLU A 63 16.20 -2.93 3.71
N VAL A 64 15.28 -3.15 2.77
CA VAL A 64 13.92 -2.65 2.84
C VAL A 64 12.94 -3.81 2.84
N PHE A 65 12.13 -3.91 3.89
CA PHE A 65 11.06 -4.90 4.03
C PHE A 65 9.71 -4.21 3.86
N ILE A 66 8.83 -4.75 3.01
CA ILE A 66 7.45 -4.29 2.89
C ILE A 66 6.54 -5.39 3.45
N ASP A 67 5.74 -5.07 4.46
CA ASP A 67 4.78 -5.98 5.10
C ASP A 67 5.37 -7.32 5.58
N GLY A 68 6.67 -7.35 5.86
CA GLY A 68 7.38 -8.57 6.26
C GLY A 68 7.65 -9.56 5.11
N ASN A 69 7.50 -9.13 3.85
CA ASN A 69 7.95 -9.87 2.67
C ASN A 69 9.49 -9.89 2.56
N ASP A 70 9.98 -10.56 1.51
CA ASP A 70 11.42 -10.65 1.22
C ASP A 70 12.07 -9.26 1.16
N PRO A 71 13.23 -9.07 1.82
CA PRO A 71 13.92 -7.79 1.79
C PRO A 71 14.45 -7.46 0.40
N VAL A 72 14.43 -6.18 0.08
CA VAL A 72 15.13 -5.61 -1.06
C VAL A 72 16.38 -4.91 -0.55
N PHE A 73 17.54 -5.44 -0.90
CA PHE A 73 18.83 -4.82 -0.62
C PHE A 73 19.11 -3.74 -1.68
N LEU A 74 19.50 -2.55 -1.23
CA LEU A 74 19.79 -1.40 -2.08
C LEU A 74 21.08 -0.74 -1.62
N LEU A 75 21.96 -0.45 -2.58
CA LEU A 75 23.12 0.41 -2.38
C LEU A 75 22.80 1.85 -2.74
N GLU A 76 23.75 2.75 -2.49
CA GLU A 76 23.71 4.12 -3.01
C GLU A 76 23.46 4.14 -4.53
N ASP A 77 22.50 4.97 -4.95
CA ASP A 77 22.04 5.15 -6.32
C ASP A 77 21.48 3.88 -6.99
N ASP A 78 21.06 2.89 -6.21
CA ASP A 78 20.41 1.68 -6.69
C ASP A 78 18.88 1.74 -6.59
N SER A 79 18.21 0.88 -7.35
CA SER A 79 16.77 0.66 -7.27
C SER A 79 16.39 -0.79 -7.38
N GLY A 80 15.31 -1.15 -6.68
CA GLY A 80 14.74 -2.48 -6.68
C GLY A 80 13.22 -2.43 -6.74
N THR A 81 12.60 -3.60 -6.70
CA THR A 81 11.15 -3.71 -6.66
C THR A 81 10.70 -4.57 -5.51
N GLY A 82 9.75 -4.09 -4.72
CA GLY A 82 9.07 -4.84 -3.68
C GLY A 82 7.59 -5.06 -4.04
N ASP A 83 7.01 -6.15 -3.54
CA ASP A 83 5.59 -6.42 -3.69
C ASP A 83 4.80 -5.93 -2.47
N ALA A 84 3.70 -5.24 -2.72
CA ALA A 84 2.84 -4.64 -1.71
C ALA A 84 1.37 -5.01 -1.99
N THR A 85 0.69 -5.71 -1.08
CA THR A 85 -0.69 -6.19 -1.30
C THR A 85 -1.70 -5.46 -0.43
N GLY A 86 -2.63 -4.76 -1.07
CA GLY A 86 -3.60 -3.89 -0.40
C GLY A 86 -3.30 -2.40 -0.58
N ARG A 87 -3.73 -1.57 0.37
CA ARG A 87 -3.70 -0.10 0.25
C ARG A 87 -2.70 0.59 1.17
N ARG A 88 -2.47 0.00 2.34
CA ARG A 88 -1.61 0.53 3.40
C ARG A 88 -0.58 -0.52 3.71
N HIS A 89 0.66 -0.09 3.82
CA HIS A 89 1.81 -0.95 3.97
C HIS A 89 2.70 -0.42 5.06
N THR A 90 3.39 -1.34 5.72
CA THR A 90 4.44 -1.03 6.68
C THR A 90 5.77 -1.34 6.03
N MET A 91 6.60 -0.33 5.87
CA MET A 91 7.97 -0.46 5.40
C MET A 91 8.93 -0.42 6.58
N VAL A 92 9.83 -1.39 6.65
CA VAL A 92 10.97 -1.37 7.58
C VAL A 92 12.22 -1.14 6.76
N ILE A 93 12.93 -0.06 7.05
CA ILE A 93 14.20 0.28 6.44
C ILE A 93 15.27 -0.07 7.48
N ALA A 94 16.22 -0.91 7.13
CA ALA A 94 17.36 -1.29 7.96
C ALA A 94 18.66 -0.80 7.31
N LEU A 95 19.37 0.09 7.99
CA LEU A 95 20.69 0.56 7.58
C LEU A 95 21.72 -0.52 7.93
N LEU A 96 22.57 -0.88 6.97
CA LEU A 96 23.55 -1.96 7.12
C LEU A 96 24.95 -1.43 7.43
N ASP A 97 25.74 -2.23 8.14
CA ASP A 97 27.18 -2.03 8.32
C ASP A 97 28.00 -2.68 7.18
N GLU A 98 29.32 -2.52 7.23
CA GLU A 98 30.28 -3.13 6.28
C GLU A 98 30.24 -4.67 6.23
N ASN A 99 29.56 -5.33 7.16
CA ASN A 99 29.39 -6.78 7.22
C ASN A 99 27.94 -7.21 6.90
N ASP A 100 27.16 -6.34 6.25
CA ASP A 100 25.75 -6.53 5.90
C ASP A 100 24.85 -6.81 7.11
N LYS A 101 25.19 -6.24 8.28
CA LYS A 101 24.36 -6.38 9.49
C LYS A 101 23.54 -5.10 9.75
N PRO A 102 22.26 -5.24 10.12
CA PRO A 102 21.43 -4.09 10.43
C PRO A 102 21.93 -3.38 11.70
N MET A 103 22.35 -2.13 11.55
CA MET A 103 22.78 -1.25 12.64
C MET A 103 21.61 -0.49 13.26
N GLU A 104 20.76 0.08 12.41
CA GLU A 104 19.58 0.85 12.79
C GLU A 104 18.42 0.46 11.90
N SER A 105 17.23 0.31 12.47
CA SER A 105 16.01 0.05 11.70
C SER A 105 14.94 1.07 12.05
N ARG A 106 14.20 1.50 11.03
CA ARG A 106 13.08 2.42 11.15
C ARG A 106 11.87 1.88 10.42
N THR A 107 10.73 2.02 11.07
CA THR A 107 9.45 1.59 10.53
C THR A 107 8.65 2.80 10.11
N VAL A 108 8.12 2.77 8.89
CA VAL A 108 7.30 3.83 8.32
C VAL A 108 6.09 3.24 7.61
N GLU A 109 4.93 3.87 7.80
CA GLU A 109 3.73 3.50 7.06
C GLU A 109 3.66 4.32 5.76
N PHE A 110 3.23 3.69 4.69
CA PHE A 110 2.89 4.36 3.44
C PHE A 110 1.64 3.76 2.83
N SER A 111 1.00 4.50 1.93
CA SER A 111 -0.13 4.02 1.15
C SER A 111 0.15 4.09 -0.34
N ILE A 112 -0.41 3.15 -1.10
CA ILE A 112 -0.28 3.12 -2.57
C ILE A 112 -0.78 4.42 -3.22
N ALA A 113 -1.77 5.08 -2.59
CA ALA A 113 -2.30 6.34 -3.07
C ALA A 113 -1.28 7.50 -3.02
N GLU A 114 -0.33 7.47 -2.09
CA GLU A 114 0.72 8.49 -1.96
C GLU A 114 1.79 8.37 -3.05
N LEU A 115 1.98 7.16 -3.60
CA LEU A 115 3.00 6.87 -4.62
C LEU A 115 2.58 7.32 -6.04
N GLY A 116 1.32 7.69 -6.23
CA GLY A 116 0.78 8.10 -7.53
C GLY A 116 0.88 7.00 -8.60
N GLU A 117 1.02 7.42 -9.87
CA GLU A 117 1.04 6.49 -11.01
C GLU A 117 2.34 5.71 -11.16
N LYS A 118 3.46 6.25 -10.65
CA LYS A 118 4.78 5.64 -10.79
C LYS A 118 5.02 4.51 -9.81
N LEU A 119 4.25 4.45 -8.71
CA LEU A 119 4.44 3.47 -7.64
C LEU A 119 5.88 3.44 -7.14
N GLU A 120 6.52 4.61 -7.09
CA GLU A 120 7.93 4.77 -6.78
C GLU A 120 8.07 5.54 -5.47
N LEU A 121 8.93 5.07 -4.59
CA LEU A 121 9.30 5.77 -3.36
C LEU A 121 10.82 5.83 -3.22
N ASN A 122 11.29 6.93 -2.63
CA ASN A 122 12.69 7.08 -2.28
C ASN A 122 12.91 6.69 -0.81
N VAL A 123 13.67 5.61 -0.59
CA VAL A 123 13.96 5.04 0.72
C VAL A 123 14.69 6.06 1.61
N ALA A 124 15.61 6.85 1.04
CA ALA A 124 16.33 7.89 1.78
C ALA A 124 15.38 8.98 2.32
N GLU A 125 14.34 9.34 1.57
CA GLU A 125 13.33 10.30 2.01
C GLU A 125 12.49 9.76 3.17
N TYR A 126 12.05 8.51 3.04
CA TYR A 126 11.25 7.84 4.07
C TYR A 126 12.05 7.57 5.35
N TRP A 127 13.35 7.35 5.25
CA TRP A 127 14.25 7.24 6.40
C TRP A 127 14.26 8.51 7.26
N LEU A 128 14.29 9.70 6.64
CA LEU A 128 14.24 10.96 7.36
C LEU A 128 12.86 11.23 7.99
N LYS A 129 11.78 10.87 7.29
CA LYS A 129 10.41 10.99 7.79
C LYS A 129 10.13 10.11 9.02
N ALA A 130 10.87 9.02 9.17
CA ALA A 130 10.72 8.08 10.27
C ALA A 130 11.47 8.50 11.56
N LYS A 131 12.11 9.68 11.58
CA LYS A 131 12.81 10.25 12.74
C LYS A 131 11.88 11.12 13.59
#